data_AF-A0A1F6IVN4-F1
#
_entry.id   AF-A0A1F6IVN4-F1
#
_cell.length_a   1.000
_cell.length_b   1.000
_cell.length_c   1.000
_cell.angle_alpha   90.00
_cell.angle_beta   90.00
_cell.angle_gamma   90.00
#
_symmetry.space_group_name_H-M   'P 1'
#
loop_
_entity.id
_entity.type
_entity.pdbx_description
1 polymer ?
#
loop_
_entity_poly.entity_id
_entity_poly.type
_entity_poly.pdbx_seq_one_letter_code
_entity_poly.pdbx_strand_id
1 'polypeptide(L)'
;MKSGSLKKLFRFTKSIKKKKFSALLLVISILTSYIFGVLSFFILEKTIIQEDVVYEQGVNLSEIQAKVLPQKGYKVKIKWSDLGKKMIEDGVIDEQKLAKAVFGKDEIPQAFKKYLDGSKQKEIIVDQTTAQFWVDLFWGLGLANKNPILESGPMAEGGNTANYASTGGWTLGKQDVMNYYSKFSYVQLSAEQQKIVQEIADNVYRPCCGNPTSFPDCNHGMAALAVIELLVSQGKSKKDIYKDLLTLNSYWFPQTYLDIAYHFEKAGRDYAKVPAEQILSKTFSSAMGYSAIKREIGQIAWPALGGAGSCGA
;
A
#
# COMPACT_ATOMS: atom_id res chain seq x y z
N MET A 1 88.89 -21.70 4.75
CA MET A 1 88.23 -21.97 6.06
C MET A 1 86.78 -21.48 6.01
N LYS A 2 85.90 -22.26 6.65
CA LYS A 2 84.44 -22.17 6.71
C LYS A 2 83.91 -20.79 7.17
N SER A 3 82.83 -20.31 6.57
CA SER A 3 81.48 -20.22 7.20
C SER A 3 80.63 -19.11 6.56
N GLY A 4 79.49 -19.49 5.98
CA GLY A 4 78.55 -18.52 5.42
C GLY A 4 77.16 -19.09 5.08
N SER A 5 76.81 -20.27 5.61
CA SER A 5 75.57 -21.00 5.27
C SER A 5 74.44 -20.87 6.33
N LEU A 6 74.62 -20.11 7.41
CA LEU A 6 73.65 -20.10 8.52
C LEU A 6 72.62 -18.95 8.51
N LYS A 7 72.78 -17.91 7.67
CA LYS A 7 71.87 -16.74 7.69
C LYS A 7 70.61 -16.86 6.83
N LYS A 8 70.55 -17.78 5.85
CA LYS A 8 69.35 -17.96 4.99
C LYS A 8 68.26 -18.83 5.63
N LEU A 9 68.62 -19.83 6.45
CA LEU A 9 67.64 -20.70 7.11
C LEU A 9 66.79 -19.97 8.17
N PHE A 10 67.38 -19.03 8.92
CA PHE A 10 66.69 -18.29 9.98
C PHE A 10 65.65 -17.29 9.48
N ARG A 11 65.80 -16.75 8.26
CA ARG A 11 64.79 -15.86 7.65
C ARG A 11 63.59 -16.62 7.10
N PHE A 12 63.80 -17.85 6.60
CA PHE A 12 62.73 -18.67 6.04
C PHE A 12 61.82 -19.24 7.15
N THR A 13 62.39 -19.70 8.27
CA THR A 13 61.61 -20.21 9.40
C THR A 13 60.80 -19.11 10.11
N LYS A 14 61.32 -17.88 10.19
CA LYS A 14 60.60 -16.71 10.77
C LYS A 14 59.43 -16.26 9.88
N SER A 15 59.56 -16.35 8.56
CA SER A 15 58.50 -16.05 7.59
C SER A 15 57.38 -17.09 7.62
N ILE A 16 57.72 -18.39 7.70
CA ILE A 16 56.74 -19.48 7.83
C ILE A 16 55.99 -19.39 9.16
N LYS A 17 56.68 -19.08 10.28
CA LYS A 17 56.02 -18.86 11.58
C LYS A 17 55.07 -17.66 11.56
N LYS A 18 55.44 -16.54 10.92
CA LYS A 18 54.54 -15.38 10.75
C LYS A 18 53.31 -15.70 9.89
N LYS A 19 53.47 -16.43 8.78
CA LYS A 19 52.34 -16.83 7.91
C LYS A 19 51.40 -17.83 8.59
N LYS A 20 51.92 -18.77 9.40
CA LYS A 20 51.10 -19.67 10.21
C LYS A 20 50.39 -18.95 11.35
N PHE A 21 51.03 -17.95 11.97
CA PHE A 21 50.42 -17.13 13.02
C PHE A 21 49.33 -16.20 12.46
N SER A 22 49.52 -15.63 11.27
CA SER A 22 48.48 -14.83 10.60
C SER A 22 47.31 -15.69 10.11
N ALA A 23 47.56 -16.90 9.64
CA ALA A 23 46.50 -17.85 9.27
C ALA A 23 45.70 -18.30 10.51
N LEU A 24 46.38 -18.55 11.65
CA LEU A 24 45.71 -18.90 12.91
C LEU A 24 44.83 -17.75 13.42
N LEU A 25 45.30 -16.50 13.36
CA LEU A 25 44.51 -15.32 13.71
C LEU A 25 43.29 -15.14 12.80
N LEU A 26 43.42 -15.42 11.50
CA LEU A 26 42.31 -15.35 10.55
C LEU A 26 41.24 -16.42 10.88
N VAL A 27 41.66 -17.65 11.15
CA VAL A 27 40.75 -18.74 11.56
C VAL A 27 40.06 -18.43 12.89
N ILE A 28 40.79 -17.88 13.86
CA ILE A 28 40.20 -17.44 15.14
C ILE A 28 39.16 -16.34 14.88
N SER A 29 39.44 -15.36 14.01
CA SER A 29 38.48 -14.28 13.71
C SER A 29 37.20 -14.79 13.04
N ILE A 30 37.31 -15.80 12.18
CA ILE A 30 36.17 -16.44 11.51
C ILE A 30 35.36 -17.23 12.54
N LEU A 31 36.03 -17.99 13.42
CA LEU A 31 35.37 -18.74 14.49
C LEU A 31 34.70 -17.81 15.50
N THR A 32 35.32 -16.70 15.89
CA THR A 32 34.70 -15.73 16.80
C THR A 32 33.50 -15.04 16.16
N SER A 33 33.58 -14.72 14.86
CA SER A 33 32.46 -14.12 14.12
C SER A 33 31.29 -15.11 13.97
N TYR A 34 31.60 -16.38 13.72
CA TYR A 34 30.61 -17.45 13.65
C TYR A 34 29.94 -17.69 15.01
N ILE A 35 30.72 -17.75 16.09
CA ILE A 35 30.20 -17.90 17.46
C ILE A 35 29.35 -16.68 17.83
N PHE A 36 29.79 -15.45 17.50
CA PHE A 36 28.98 -14.25 17.74
C PHE A 36 27.69 -14.26 16.93
N GLY A 37 27.73 -14.71 15.66
CA GLY A 37 26.55 -14.85 14.82
C GLY A 37 25.55 -15.88 15.37
N VAL A 38 26.04 -17.04 15.80
CA VAL A 38 25.21 -18.11 16.41
C VAL A 38 24.65 -17.67 17.76
N LEU A 39 25.45 -17.01 18.61
CA LEU A 39 24.98 -16.49 19.90
C LEU A 39 23.96 -15.37 19.70
N SER A 40 24.18 -14.49 18.72
CA SER A 40 23.23 -13.43 18.35
C SER A 40 21.95 -14.02 17.78
N PHE A 41 22.02 -15.09 16.98
CA PHE A 41 20.86 -15.81 16.46
C PHE A 41 20.04 -16.45 17.58
N PHE A 42 20.66 -17.11 18.57
CA PHE A 42 19.95 -17.68 19.72
C PHE A 42 19.38 -16.62 20.67
N ILE A 43 20.04 -15.47 20.82
CA ILE A 43 19.50 -14.32 21.57
C ILE A 43 18.33 -13.70 20.81
N LEU A 44 18.43 -13.54 19.49
CA LEU A 44 17.31 -13.08 18.64
C LEU A 44 16.15 -14.07 18.65
N GLU A 45 16.39 -15.38 18.58
CA GLU A 45 15.35 -16.42 18.62
C GLU A 45 14.61 -16.41 19.97
N LYS A 46 15.32 -16.18 21.09
CA LYS A 46 14.68 -15.96 22.40
C LYS A 46 13.99 -14.60 22.53
N THR A 47 14.33 -13.63 21.68
CA THR A 47 13.75 -12.27 21.68
C THR A 47 12.64 -12.13 20.64
N ILE A 48 12.48 -13.08 19.70
CA ILE A 48 11.29 -13.25 18.84
C ILE A 48 10.18 -13.85 19.72
N ILE A 49 9.72 -12.99 20.62
CA ILE A 49 8.32 -12.63 20.80
C ILE A 49 7.38 -13.84 20.76
N GLN A 50 7.17 -14.44 21.92
CA GLN A 50 5.83 -14.82 22.31
C GLN A 50 5.02 -13.51 22.37
N GLU A 51 4.38 -13.17 21.25
CA GLU A 51 3.52 -11.99 21.14
C GLU A 51 2.26 -12.39 21.90
N ASP A 52 2.17 -11.95 23.16
CA ASP A 52 0.96 -12.16 23.94
C ASP A 52 -0.21 -11.53 23.18
N VAL A 53 -1.07 -12.36 22.61
CA VAL A 53 -2.34 -11.92 22.05
C VAL A 53 -3.14 -11.36 23.22
N VAL A 54 -3.19 -10.04 23.31
CA VAL A 54 -3.93 -9.33 24.37
C VAL A 54 -5.42 -9.48 24.08
N TYR A 55 -6.06 -10.47 24.72
CA TYR A 55 -7.51 -10.57 24.78
C TYR A 55 -8.02 -9.62 25.88
N GLU A 56 -8.11 -8.32 25.58
CA GLU A 56 -8.62 -7.33 26.54
C GLU A 56 -10.14 -7.50 26.72
N GLN A 57 -10.54 -7.74 27.97
CA GLN A 57 -11.94 -7.79 28.40
C GLN A 57 -12.53 -6.38 28.38
N GLY A 58 -13.53 -6.12 27.51
CA GLY A 58 -14.33 -4.89 27.54
C GLY A 58 -14.66 -4.27 26.18
N VAL A 59 -13.93 -4.63 25.12
CA VAL A 59 -14.17 -4.12 23.76
C VAL A 59 -14.72 -5.24 22.87
N ASN A 60 -15.92 -5.03 22.31
CA ASN A 60 -16.54 -6.01 21.42
C ASN A 60 -15.96 -5.92 20.00
N LEU A 61 -14.97 -6.77 19.71
CA LEU A 61 -14.29 -6.80 18.40
C LEU A 61 -15.25 -7.04 17.23
N SER A 62 -16.29 -7.86 17.42
CA SER A 62 -17.30 -8.11 16.39
C SER A 62 -18.13 -6.85 16.10
N GLU A 63 -18.43 -6.05 17.13
CA GLU A 63 -19.13 -4.78 16.97
C GLU A 63 -18.27 -3.76 16.22
N ILE A 64 -16.99 -3.62 16.58
CA ILE A 64 -16.05 -2.77 15.84
C ILE A 64 -15.96 -3.21 14.38
N GLN A 65 -15.81 -4.52 14.15
CA GLN A 65 -15.73 -5.05 12.81
C GLN A 65 -16.99 -4.75 11.99
N ALA A 66 -18.18 -4.86 12.59
CA ALA A 66 -19.44 -4.51 11.93
C ALA A 66 -19.57 -3.00 11.62
N LYS A 67 -18.93 -2.12 12.41
CA LYS A 67 -18.89 -0.66 12.16
C LYS A 67 -17.94 -0.29 11.02
N VAL A 68 -16.77 -0.93 10.94
CA VAL A 68 -15.73 -0.63 9.94
C VAL A 68 -15.96 -1.36 8.62
N LEU A 69 -16.36 -2.63 8.69
CA LEU A 69 -16.52 -3.56 7.56
C LEU A 69 -17.86 -4.30 7.64
N PRO A 70 -19.01 -3.62 7.46
CA PRO A 70 -20.29 -4.29 7.33
C PRO A 70 -20.25 -5.35 6.23
N GLN A 71 -20.78 -6.54 6.55
CA GLN A 71 -20.85 -7.67 5.61
C GLN A 71 -21.67 -7.36 4.35
N LYS A 72 -22.69 -6.50 4.47
CA LYS A 72 -23.53 -6.06 3.35
C LYS A 72 -22.80 -5.12 2.37
N GLY A 73 -21.56 -4.74 2.67
CA GLY A 73 -20.83 -3.72 1.94
C GLY A 73 -21.40 -2.31 2.11
N TYR A 74 -20.90 -1.40 1.29
CA TYR A 74 -21.41 -0.04 1.15
C TYR A 74 -21.69 0.30 -0.30
N LYS A 75 -22.71 1.13 -0.49
CA LYS A 75 -23.03 1.76 -1.77
C LYS A 75 -22.39 3.14 -1.81
N VAL A 76 -21.32 3.27 -2.57
CA VAL A 76 -20.63 4.54 -2.77
C VAL A 76 -21.30 5.25 -3.94
N LYS A 77 -21.82 6.46 -3.71
CA LYS A 77 -22.60 7.21 -4.71
C LYS A 77 -21.69 7.91 -5.73
N ILE A 78 -20.93 7.11 -6.48
CA ILE A 78 -20.08 7.51 -7.61
C ILE A 78 -20.80 7.16 -8.92
N LYS A 79 -20.98 8.15 -9.79
CA LYS A 79 -21.49 7.93 -11.16
C LYS A 79 -20.39 7.34 -12.04
N TRP A 80 -20.23 6.02 -12.01
CA TRP A 80 -19.25 5.31 -12.82
C TRP A 80 -19.49 5.41 -14.33
N SER A 81 -20.76 5.51 -14.75
CA SER A 81 -21.14 5.74 -16.16
C SER A 81 -20.47 4.74 -17.12
N ASP A 82 -19.76 5.20 -18.15
CA ASP A 82 -19.11 4.39 -19.19
C ASP A 82 -17.57 4.31 -19.05
N LEU A 83 -17.03 4.69 -17.89
CA LEU A 83 -15.57 4.80 -17.68
C LEU A 83 -14.83 3.47 -17.91
N GLY A 84 -15.35 2.36 -17.39
CA GLY A 84 -14.72 1.05 -17.60
C GLY A 84 -14.61 0.66 -19.07
N LYS A 85 -15.67 0.95 -19.85
CA LYS A 85 -15.68 0.71 -21.30
C LYS A 85 -14.61 1.54 -22.01
N LYS A 86 -14.56 2.84 -21.72
CA LYS A 86 -13.57 3.76 -22.29
C LYS A 86 -12.14 3.32 -21.99
N MET A 87 -11.85 2.95 -20.74
CA MET A 87 -10.51 2.47 -20.36
C MET A 87 -10.11 1.17 -21.08
N ILE A 88 -11.06 0.30 -21.43
CA ILE A 88 -10.79 -0.91 -22.23
C ILE A 88 -10.52 -0.57 -23.69
N GLU A 89 -11.34 0.32 -24.26
CA GLU A 89 -11.22 0.81 -25.64
C GLU A 89 -9.89 1.54 -25.86
N ASP A 90 -9.49 2.38 -24.90
CA ASP A 90 -8.22 3.10 -24.89
C ASP A 90 -7.02 2.20 -24.52
N GLY A 91 -7.28 0.95 -24.11
CA GLY A 91 -6.28 -0.05 -23.77
C GLY A 91 -5.58 0.18 -22.43
N VAL A 92 -6.04 1.13 -21.63
CA VAL A 92 -5.60 1.33 -20.23
C VAL A 92 -5.86 0.04 -19.44
N ILE A 93 -7.00 -0.60 -19.68
CA ILE A 93 -7.35 -1.90 -19.11
C ILE A 93 -7.39 -2.95 -20.23
N ASP A 94 -6.71 -4.07 -19.99
CA ASP A 94 -6.88 -5.32 -20.69
C ASP A 94 -7.81 -6.23 -19.87
N GLU A 95 -8.94 -6.63 -20.45
CA GLU A 95 -9.96 -7.41 -19.74
C GLU A 95 -9.45 -8.77 -19.26
N GLN A 96 -8.59 -9.43 -20.04
CA GLN A 96 -8.06 -10.75 -19.67
C GLN A 96 -7.05 -10.61 -18.54
N LYS A 97 -6.18 -9.60 -18.59
CA LYS A 97 -5.23 -9.33 -17.50
C LYS A 97 -5.96 -8.96 -16.21
N LEU A 98 -6.97 -8.10 -16.30
CA LEU A 98 -7.81 -7.75 -15.14
C LEU A 98 -8.53 -8.99 -14.59
N ALA A 99 -9.09 -9.84 -15.45
CA ALA A 99 -9.74 -11.07 -15.04
C ALA A 99 -8.79 -12.00 -14.27
N LYS A 100 -7.55 -12.11 -14.77
CA LYS A 100 -6.53 -12.95 -14.17
C LYS A 100 -6.06 -12.43 -12.82
N ALA A 101 -5.76 -11.13 -12.74
CA ALA A 101 -5.28 -10.49 -11.52
C ALA A 101 -6.33 -10.50 -10.41
N VAL A 102 -7.57 -10.13 -10.73
CA VAL A 102 -8.62 -9.94 -9.70
C VAL A 102 -9.31 -11.25 -9.33
N PHE A 103 -9.54 -12.14 -10.30
CA PHE A 103 -10.38 -13.33 -10.09
C PHE A 103 -9.65 -14.65 -10.29
N GLY A 104 -8.40 -14.64 -10.76
CA GLY A 104 -7.66 -15.86 -11.13
C GLY A 104 -8.24 -16.58 -12.35
N LYS A 105 -9.07 -15.91 -13.16
CA LYS A 105 -9.84 -16.47 -14.28
C LYS A 105 -9.41 -15.84 -15.61
N ASP A 106 -9.78 -16.50 -16.70
CA ASP A 106 -9.48 -16.00 -18.05
C ASP A 106 -10.54 -14.98 -18.53
N GLU A 107 -11.70 -14.93 -17.88
CA GLU A 107 -12.78 -13.99 -18.18
C GLU A 107 -13.31 -13.29 -16.94
N ILE A 108 -13.76 -12.04 -17.13
CA ILE A 108 -14.44 -11.25 -16.10
C ILE A 108 -15.77 -11.93 -15.73
N PRO A 109 -16.03 -12.22 -14.44
CA PRO A 109 -17.30 -12.80 -14.02
C PRO A 109 -18.50 -11.92 -14.40
N GLN A 110 -19.62 -12.56 -14.73
CA GLN A 110 -20.82 -11.87 -15.22
C GLN A 110 -21.29 -10.73 -14.30
N ALA A 111 -21.16 -10.89 -12.99
CA ALA A 111 -21.54 -9.88 -12.00
C ALA A 111 -20.76 -8.55 -12.11
N PHE A 112 -19.56 -8.58 -12.71
CA PHE A 112 -18.66 -7.44 -12.86
C PHE A 112 -18.70 -6.82 -14.27
N LYS A 113 -19.17 -7.54 -15.29
CA LYS A 113 -19.22 -7.05 -16.68
C LYS A 113 -19.98 -5.73 -16.82
N LYS A 114 -21.01 -5.51 -16.01
CA LYS A 114 -21.81 -4.25 -15.96
C LYS A 114 -21.00 -2.99 -15.61
N TYR A 115 -19.79 -3.14 -15.10
CA TYR A 115 -18.87 -2.02 -14.82
C TYR A 115 -17.93 -1.74 -15.99
N LEU A 116 -17.88 -2.62 -16.99
CA LEU A 116 -16.95 -2.59 -18.12
C LEU A 116 -17.66 -2.47 -19.47
N ASP A 117 -18.95 -2.81 -19.56
CA ASP A 117 -19.72 -2.83 -20.82
C ASP A 117 -20.36 -1.48 -21.22
N GLY A 118 -20.16 -0.43 -20.42
CA GLY A 118 -20.72 0.90 -20.64
C GLY A 118 -22.10 1.12 -20.00
N SER A 119 -22.61 0.14 -19.26
CA SER A 119 -23.84 0.29 -18.48
C SER A 119 -23.69 1.39 -17.44
N LYS A 120 -24.60 2.37 -17.47
CA LYS A 120 -24.53 3.55 -16.60
C LYS A 120 -24.84 3.19 -15.15
N GLN A 121 -23.81 2.99 -14.35
CA GLN A 121 -23.96 2.80 -12.90
C GLN A 121 -23.96 4.16 -12.19
N LYS A 122 -24.98 4.38 -11.34
CA LYS A 122 -25.12 5.59 -10.51
C LYS A 122 -24.42 5.47 -9.15
N GLU A 123 -24.07 4.25 -8.78
CA GLU A 123 -23.38 3.89 -7.56
C GLU A 123 -22.52 2.64 -7.81
N ILE A 124 -21.54 2.45 -6.95
CA ILE A 124 -20.73 1.22 -6.90
C ILE A 124 -20.96 0.52 -5.57
N ILE A 125 -20.80 -0.80 -5.54
CA ILE A 125 -20.85 -1.58 -4.31
C ILE A 125 -19.42 -1.95 -3.93
N VAL A 126 -19.04 -1.63 -2.71
CA VAL A 126 -17.73 -1.95 -2.13
C VAL A 126 -17.94 -2.86 -0.93
N ASP A 127 -17.37 -4.04 -1.02
CA ASP A 127 -17.33 -5.09 -0.01
C ASP A 127 -16.04 -5.89 -0.17
N GLN A 128 -15.86 -6.94 0.65
CA GLN A 128 -14.68 -7.81 0.59
C GLN A 128 -14.49 -8.51 -0.77
N THR A 129 -15.56 -8.71 -1.54
CA THR A 129 -15.51 -9.42 -2.84
C THR A 129 -15.23 -8.49 -4.03
N THR A 130 -15.46 -7.19 -3.84
CA THR A 130 -15.34 -6.16 -4.89
C THR A 130 -14.17 -5.21 -4.65
N ALA A 131 -13.56 -5.22 -3.45
CA ALA A 131 -12.49 -4.30 -3.07
C ALA A 131 -11.30 -4.31 -4.05
N GLN A 132 -10.79 -5.50 -4.40
CA GLN A 132 -9.67 -5.66 -5.32
C GLN A 132 -10.03 -5.15 -6.73
N PHE A 133 -11.21 -5.52 -7.23
CA PHE A 133 -11.69 -5.05 -8.52
C PHE A 133 -11.72 -3.52 -8.60
N TRP A 134 -12.20 -2.86 -7.54
CA TRP A 134 -12.28 -1.41 -7.51
C TRP A 134 -10.93 -0.72 -7.39
N VAL A 135 -10.02 -1.22 -6.54
CA VAL A 135 -8.69 -0.58 -6.43
C VAL A 135 -7.95 -0.65 -7.76
N ASP A 136 -8.04 -1.75 -8.50
CA ASP A 136 -7.36 -1.92 -9.78
C ASP A 136 -7.97 -1.05 -10.90
N LEU A 137 -9.30 -0.93 -10.95
CA LEU A 137 -9.96 -0.02 -11.89
C LEU A 137 -9.67 1.45 -11.58
N PHE A 138 -9.71 1.83 -10.30
CA PHE A 138 -9.40 3.21 -9.91
C PHE A 138 -7.92 3.52 -10.08
N TRP A 139 -7.02 2.55 -9.90
CA TRP A 139 -5.61 2.71 -10.19
C TRP A 139 -5.40 3.03 -11.69
N GLY A 140 -5.99 2.23 -12.58
CA GLY A 140 -5.94 2.49 -14.02
C GLY A 140 -6.55 3.84 -14.41
N LEU A 141 -7.68 4.19 -13.81
CA LEU A 141 -8.30 5.50 -14.03
C LEU A 141 -7.38 6.63 -13.57
N GLY A 142 -6.82 6.53 -12.36
CA GLY A 142 -5.99 7.56 -11.76
C GLY A 142 -4.73 7.82 -12.56
N LEU A 143 -4.00 6.77 -12.97
CA LEU A 143 -2.77 6.96 -13.73
C LEU A 143 -3.04 7.51 -15.13
N ALA A 144 -4.17 7.14 -15.75
CA ALA A 144 -4.45 7.46 -17.14
C ALA A 144 -5.18 8.80 -17.31
N ASN A 145 -5.92 9.23 -16.29
CA ASN A 145 -6.61 10.51 -16.28
C ASN A 145 -5.61 11.66 -16.16
N LYS A 146 -5.78 12.67 -17.01
CA LYS A 146 -4.91 13.83 -17.06
C LYS A 146 -5.13 14.72 -15.83
N ASN A 147 -4.08 14.96 -15.06
CA ASN A 147 -4.13 15.82 -13.89
C ASN A 147 -2.78 16.55 -13.61
N PRO A 148 -2.80 17.85 -13.24
CA PRO A 148 -1.59 18.56 -12.82
C PRO A 148 -0.80 17.91 -11.67
N ILE A 149 -1.44 17.15 -10.78
CA ILE A 149 -0.78 16.36 -9.72
C ILE A 149 0.19 15.34 -10.33
N LEU A 150 -0.15 14.77 -11.48
CA LEU A 150 0.68 13.78 -12.18
C LEU A 150 1.73 14.42 -13.08
N GLU A 151 1.41 15.56 -13.71
CA GLU A 151 2.29 16.24 -14.67
C GLU A 151 3.34 17.13 -13.99
N SER A 152 3.02 17.68 -12.81
CA SER A 152 3.84 18.68 -12.12
C SER A 152 3.92 18.50 -10.61
N GLY A 153 3.35 17.42 -10.07
CA GLY A 153 3.43 17.12 -8.63
C GLY A 153 4.67 16.29 -8.25
N PRO A 154 4.71 15.81 -6.99
CA PRO A 154 5.88 15.16 -6.41
C PRO A 154 6.44 13.96 -7.18
N MET A 155 5.62 13.21 -7.92
CA MET A 155 6.10 12.12 -8.78
C MET A 155 6.88 12.62 -10.01
N ALA A 156 6.48 13.75 -10.59
CA ALA A 156 7.18 14.35 -11.72
C ALA A 156 8.47 15.05 -11.25
N GLU A 157 8.43 15.69 -10.09
CA GLU A 157 9.59 16.35 -9.47
C GLU A 157 10.64 15.35 -8.95
N GLY A 158 10.19 14.18 -8.47
CA GLY A 158 11.03 13.18 -7.84
C GLY A 158 11.91 12.34 -8.78
N GLY A 159 11.86 12.59 -10.10
CA GLY A 159 12.73 11.96 -11.09
C GLY A 159 11.97 11.12 -12.12
N ASN A 160 12.39 9.88 -12.35
CA ASN A 160 11.77 9.04 -13.37
C ASN A 160 10.40 8.52 -12.90
N THR A 161 9.34 9.16 -13.37
CA THR A 161 7.94 8.82 -13.08
C THR A 161 7.59 7.36 -13.39
N ALA A 162 8.30 6.68 -14.30
CA ALA A 162 8.06 5.26 -14.61
C ALA A 162 8.49 4.29 -13.49
N ASN A 163 9.26 4.74 -12.50
CA ASN A 163 9.86 3.87 -11.48
C ASN A 163 9.03 3.76 -10.19
N TYR A 164 7.91 4.48 -10.06
CA TYR A 164 7.04 4.38 -8.89
C TYR A 164 6.20 3.11 -8.94
N ALA A 165 5.75 2.62 -7.79
CA ALA A 165 4.91 1.42 -7.73
C ALA A 165 3.59 1.60 -8.49
N SER A 166 3.03 2.82 -8.52
CA SER A 166 1.82 3.16 -9.27
C SER A 166 1.99 3.18 -10.79
N THR A 167 3.22 3.21 -11.31
CA THR A 167 3.50 3.24 -12.75
C THR A 167 4.25 1.99 -13.18
N GLY A 168 5.45 1.77 -12.65
CA GLY A 168 6.27 0.59 -12.92
C GLY A 168 5.64 -0.73 -12.48
N GLY A 169 4.68 -0.69 -11.55
CA GLY A 169 3.87 -1.85 -11.18
C GLY A 169 2.65 -2.10 -12.08
N TRP A 170 2.32 -1.19 -13.01
CA TRP A 170 1.12 -1.31 -13.82
C TRP A 170 1.27 -2.35 -14.92
N THR A 171 0.60 -3.49 -14.74
CA THR A 171 0.64 -4.62 -15.68
C THR A 171 -0.68 -4.84 -16.41
N LEU A 172 -1.75 -4.16 -15.99
CA LEU A 172 -3.12 -4.41 -16.43
C LEU A 172 -3.48 -3.75 -17.77
N GLY A 173 -2.61 -2.94 -18.36
CA GLY A 173 -2.81 -2.32 -19.67
C GLY A 173 -2.31 -3.15 -20.85
N LYS A 174 -2.71 -2.75 -22.06
CA LYS A 174 -2.28 -3.38 -23.32
C LYS A 174 -0.87 -2.96 -23.76
N GLN A 175 -0.40 -1.81 -23.30
CA GLN A 175 0.89 -1.20 -23.65
C GLN A 175 1.65 -0.78 -22.38
N ASP A 176 2.86 -0.25 -22.57
CA ASP A 176 3.63 0.36 -21.49
C ASP A 176 2.85 1.53 -20.85
N VAL A 177 2.91 1.60 -19.52
CA VAL A 177 2.16 2.56 -18.68
C VAL A 177 2.37 4.02 -19.09
N MET A 178 3.57 4.37 -19.54
CA MET A 178 3.90 5.76 -19.90
C MET A 178 3.20 6.19 -21.20
N ASN A 179 2.62 5.26 -21.97
CA ASN A 179 1.74 5.58 -23.10
C ASN A 179 0.31 5.98 -22.68
N TYR A 180 -0.02 5.79 -21.40
CA TYR A 180 -1.31 6.15 -20.79
C TYR A 180 -1.19 7.26 -19.76
N TYR A 181 -0.03 7.37 -19.10
CA TYR A 181 0.18 8.26 -17.97
C TYR A 181 -0.27 9.70 -18.25
N SER A 182 -1.24 10.18 -17.46
CA SER A 182 -1.82 11.53 -17.55
C SER A 182 -2.27 11.95 -18.96
N LYS A 183 -2.76 11.01 -19.77
CA LYS A 183 -3.05 11.24 -21.20
C LYS A 183 -4.50 11.61 -21.49
N PHE A 184 -5.44 10.91 -20.87
CA PHE A 184 -6.85 10.97 -21.25
C PHE A 184 -7.63 11.94 -20.35
N SER A 185 -8.66 12.59 -20.88
CA SER A 185 -9.52 13.50 -20.11
C SER A 185 -10.80 12.80 -19.67
N TYR A 186 -10.66 11.71 -18.91
CA TYR A 186 -11.81 10.95 -18.38
C TYR A 186 -12.62 11.76 -17.38
N VAL A 187 -11.93 12.52 -16.54
CA VAL A 187 -12.52 13.41 -15.53
C VAL A 187 -12.09 14.83 -15.81
N GLN A 188 -13.07 15.68 -16.17
CA GLN A 188 -12.82 17.09 -16.41
C GLN A 188 -13.15 17.90 -15.14
N LEU A 189 -12.18 18.70 -14.71
CA LEU A 189 -12.27 19.53 -13.51
C LEU A 189 -12.14 21.01 -13.91
N SER A 190 -12.99 21.86 -13.33
CA SER A 190 -12.73 23.31 -13.29
C SER A 190 -11.52 23.64 -12.42
N ALA A 191 -11.00 24.86 -12.51
CA ALA A 191 -9.89 25.32 -11.67
C ALA A 191 -10.24 25.25 -10.17
N GLU A 192 -11.48 25.58 -9.81
CA GLU A 192 -11.99 25.51 -8.44
C GLU A 192 -12.07 24.05 -7.96
N GLN A 193 -12.55 23.14 -8.81
CA GLN A 193 -12.57 21.71 -8.51
C GLN A 193 -11.16 21.14 -8.34
N GLN A 194 -10.21 21.51 -9.21
CA GLN A 194 -8.82 21.06 -9.08
C GLN A 194 -8.19 21.50 -7.75
N LYS A 195 -8.48 22.71 -7.27
CA LYS A 195 -8.02 23.17 -5.95
C LYS A 195 -8.58 22.31 -4.82
N ILE A 196 -9.85 21.90 -4.91
CA ILE A 196 -10.47 21.01 -3.94
C ILE A 196 -9.83 19.61 -4.00
N VAL A 197 -9.55 19.10 -5.21
CA VAL A 197 -8.84 17.83 -5.38
C VAL A 197 -7.48 17.88 -4.70
N GLN A 198 -6.68 18.93 -4.97
CA GLN A 198 -5.37 19.11 -4.37
C GLN A 198 -5.44 19.14 -2.84
N GLU A 199 -6.34 19.96 -2.28
CA GLU A 199 -6.50 20.11 -0.83
C GLU A 199 -6.86 18.78 -0.15
N ILE A 200 -7.77 18.00 -0.72
CA ILE A 200 -8.13 16.69 -0.16
C ILE A 200 -6.94 15.74 -0.31
N ALA A 201 -6.31 15.69 -1.49
CA ALA A 201 -5.21 14.78 -1.79
C ALA A 201 -3.99 15.02 -0.88
N ASP A 202 -3.71 16.27 -0.51
CA ASP A 202 -2.64 16.64 0.44
C ASP A 202 -2.89 16.12 1.86
N ASN A 203 -4.14 15.86 2.23
CA ASN A 203 -4.54 15.50 3.59
C ASN A 203 -4.98 14.04 3.75
N VAL A 204 -5.08 13.27 2.66
CA VAL A 204 -5.45 11.85 2.69
C VAL A 204 -4.20 10.96 2.58
N TYR A 205 -4.05 10.06 3.56
CA TYR A 205 -2.97 9.09 3.64
C TYR A 205 -3.51 7.65 3.61
N ARG A 206 -2.61 6.71 3.35
CA ARG A 206 -2.85 5.27 3.29
C ARG A 206 -1.70 4.50 3.96
N PRO A 207 -1.97 3.38 4.63
CA PRO A 207 -1.03 2.78 5.60
C PRO A 207 0.15 2.06 4.95
N CYS A 208 0.12 1.83 3.63
CA CYS A 208 1.21 1.20 2.89
C CYS A 208 2.41 2.13 2.62
N CYS A 209 2.30 3.43 2.92
CA CYS A 209 3.26 4.45 2.50
C CYS A 209 3.25 5.68 3.44
N GLY A 210 4.30 6.51 3.38
CA GLY A 210 4.40 7.75 4.17
C GLY A 210 3.87 9.01 3.49
N ASN A 211 3.60 8.96 2.18
CA ASN A 211 3.28 10.14 1.36
C ASN A 211 1.77 10.47 1.34
N PRO A 212 1.35 11.72 1.06
CA PRO A 212 -0.07 12.03 0.84
C PRO A 212 -0.57 11.48 -0.50
N THR A 213 -1.88 11.52 -0.74
CA THR A 213 -2.49 11.11 -2.02
C THR A 213 -2.11 12.03 -3.17
N SER A 214 -1.72 13.28 -2.88
CA SER A 214 -1.10 14.19 -3.86
C SER A 214 0.30 13.76 -4.31
N PHE A 215 0.87 12.73 -3.67
CA PHE A 215 2.01 11.97 -4.16
C PHE A 215 1.58 10.51 -4.37
N PRO A 216 0.89 10.19 -5.49
CA PRO A 216 0.27 8.89 -5.73
C PRO A 216 1.28 7.83 -6.21
N ASP A 217 2.36 7.63 -5.46
CA ASP A 217 3.48 6.72 -5.75
C ASP A 217 3.16 5.21 -5.68
N CYS A 218 2.01 4.85 -5.13
CA CYS A 218 1.52 3.47 -5.04
C CYS A 218 0.14 3.31 -5.69
N ASN A 219 -0.22 2.09 -6.07
CA ASN A 219 -1.51 1.76 -6.67
C ASN A 219 -2.71 2.31 -5.87
N HIS A 220 -2.68 2.19 -4.54
CA HIS A 220 -3.72 2.71 -3.66
C HIS A 220 -3.78 4.23 -3.62
N GLY A 221 -2.64 4.91 -3.65
CA GLY A 221 -2.59 6.38 -3.73
C GLY A 221 -3.16 6.86 -5.06
N MET A 222 -2.81 6.20 -6.16
CA MET A 222 -3.33 6.50 -7.49
C MET A 222 -4.84 6.24 -7.59
N ALA A 223 -5.32 5.13 -7.01
CA ALA A 223 -6.74 4.82 -6.91
C ALA A 223 -7.51 5.86 -6.07
N ALA A 224 -6.97 6.26 -4.92
CA ALA A 224 -7.57 7.29 -4.09
C ALA A 224 -7.65 8.63 -4.82
N LEU A 225 -6.61 9.01 -5.58
CA LEU A 225 -6.63 10.22 -6.41
C LEU A 225 -7.77 10.18 -7.43
N ALA A 226 -7.93 9.08 -8.17
CA ALA A 226 -9.02 8.92 -9.13
C ALA A 226 -10.42 9.08 -8.50
N VAL A 227 -10.59 8.54 -7.28
CA VAL A 227 -11.85 8.68 -6.52
C VAL A 227 -12.09 10.13 -6.12
N ILE A 228 -11.07 10.84 -5.64
CA ILE A 228 -11.17 12.26 -5.29
C ILE A 228 -11.61 13.07 -6.52
N GLU A 229 -10.92 12.90 -7.65
CA GLU A 229 -11.26 13.58 -8.91
C GLU A 229 -12.71 13.31 -9.34
N LEU A 230 -13.13 12.04 -9.32
CA LEU A 230 -14.49 11.65 -9.69
C LEU A 230 -15.54 12.27 -8.77
N LEU A 231 -15.35 12.24 -7.46
CA LEU A 231 -16.34 12.78 -6.54
C LEU A 231 -16.40 14.31 -6.56
N VAL A 232 -15.27 14.98 -6.72
CA VAL A 232 -15.20 16.44 -6.87
C VAL A 232 -15.83 16.89 -8.19
N SER A 233 -15.54 16.22 -9.31
CA SER A 233 -16.18 16.52 -10.60
C SER A 233 -17.71 16.35 -10.55
N GLN A 234 -18.19 15.45 -9.69
CA GLN A 234 -19.62 15.19 -9.46
C GLN A 234 -20.26 16.11 -8.42
N GLY A 235 -19.53 17.11 -7.88
CA GLY A 235 -20.06 18.11 -6.97
C GLY A 235 -20.33 17.60 -5.55
N LYS A 236 -19.64 16.54 -5.11
CA LYS A 236 -19.76 16.06 -3.72
C LYS A 236 -19.14 17.04 -2.74
N SER A 237 -19.69 17.08 -1.53
CA SER A 237 -19.09 17.84 -0.43
C SER A 237 -17.79 17.18 0.03
N LYS A 238 -16.82 17.97 0.51
CA LYS A 238 -15.57 17.43 1.10
C LYS A 238 -15.84 16.38 2.18
N LYS A 239 -16.83 16.65 3.05
CA LYS A 239 -17.24 15.73 4.11
C LYS A 239 -17.67 14.36 3.57
N ASP A 240 -18.43 14.34 2.48
CA ASP A 240 -18.86 13.08 1.87
C ASP A 240 -17.71 12.40 1.13
N ILE A 241 -16.81 13.16 0.50
CA ILE A 241 -15.61 12.61 -0.15
C ILE A 241 -14.73 11.88 0.87
N TYR A 242 -14.43 12.50 2.02
CA TYR A 242 -13.65 11.84 3.07
C TYR A 242 -14.32 10.58 3.61
N LYS A 243 -15.67 10.57 3.73
CA LYS A 243 -16.40 9.37 4.15
C LYS A 243 -16.30 8.25 3.11
N ASP A 244 -16.53 8.58 1.83
CA ASP A 244 -16.45 7.61 0.74
C ASP A 244 -15.03 7.04 0.60
N LEU A 245 -14.00 7.87 0.76
CA LEU A 245 -12.59 7.44 0.79
C LEU A 245 -12.28 6.57 2.02
N LEU A 246 -12.78 6.93 3.20
CA LEU A 246 -12.59 6.12 4.39
C LEU A 246 -13.21 4.74 4.22
N THR A 247 -14.41 4.67 3.63
CA THR A 247 -15.06 3.40 3.29
C THR A 247 -14.18 2.58 2.34
N LEU A 248 -13.75 3.14 1.21
CA LEU A 248 -12.90 2.44 0.24
C LEU A 248 -11.59 1.94 0.87
N ASN A 249 -10.87 2.82 1.56
CA ASN A 249 -9.64 2.47 2.25
C ASN A 249 -9.86 1.41 3.33
N SER A 250 -11.01 1.41 4.02
CA SER A 250 -11.32 0.36 5.00
C SER A 250 -11.38 -1.02 4.35
N TYR A 251 -11.94 -1.15 3.14
CA TYR A 251 -11.95 -2.43 2.43
C TYR A 251 -10.62 -2.77 1.74
N TRP A 252 -9.82 -1.77 1.37
CA TRP A 252 -8.46 -1.99 0.83
C TRP A 252 -7.45 -2.36 1.91
N PHE A 253 -7.62 -1.84 3.13
CA PHE A 253 -6.78 -2.13 4.29
C PHE A 253 -7.59 -2.55 5.53
N PRO A 254 -8.34 -3.68 5.48
CA PRO A 254 -9.23 -4.13 6.55
C PRO A 254 -8.60 -4.13 7.94
N GLN A 255 -7.46 -4.81 8.09
CA GLN A 255 -6.75 -4.90 9.37
C GLN A 255 -6.40 -3.51 9.93
N THR A 256 -5.89 -2.61 9.08
CA THR A 256 -5.50 -1.27 9.52
C THR A 256 -6.68 -0.50 10.10
N TYR A 257 -7.80 -0.44 9.39
CA TYR A 257 -8.93 0.38 9.83
C TYR A 257 -9.68 -0.24 11.01
N LEU A 258 -9.64 -1.57 11.16
CA LEU A 258 -10.09 -2.22 12.39
C LEU A 258 -9.22 -1.86 13.59
N ASP A 259 -7.89 -1.90 13.41
CA ASP A 259 -6.92 -1.53 14.46
C ASP A 259 -7.02 -0.05 14.85
N ILE A 260 -7.21 0.85 13.88
CA ILE A 260 -7.47 2.27 14.15
C ILE A 260 -8.79 2.46 14.91
N ALA A 261 -9.85 1.73 14.52
CA ALA A 261 -11.12 1.79 15.23
C ALA A 261 -11.01 1.29 16.67
N TYR A 262 -10.27 0.20 16.89
CA TYR A 262 -9.95 -0.30 18.23
C TYR A 262 -9.23 0.74 19.08
N HIS A 263 -8.22 1.42 18.52
CA HIS A 263 -7.51 2.48 19.22
C HIS A 263 -8.45 3.62 19.69
N PHE A 264 -9.39 4.06 18.84
CA PHE A 264 -10.35 5.09 19.25
C PHE A 264 -11.31 4.59 20.34
N GLU A 265 -11.84 3.37 20.21
CA GLU A 265 -12.76 2.80 21.20
C GLU A 265 -12.06 2.59 22.56
N LYS A 266 -10.78 2.17 22.56
CA LYS A 266 -9.96 2.08 23.78
C LYS A 266 -9.76 3.45 24.45
N ALA A 267 -9.70 4.51 23.64
CA ALA A 267 -9.64 5.89 24.13
C ALA A 267 -11.02 6.48 24.50
N GLY A 268 -12.08 5.67 24.54
CA GLY A 268 -13.45 6.11 24.88
C GLY A 268 -14.09 6.97 23.79
N ARG A 269 -13.60 6.90 22.55
CA ARG A 269 -14.11 7.66 21.40
C ARG A 269 -14.80 6.72 20.42
N ASP A 270 -16.10 6.92 20.24
CA ASP A 270 -16.90 6.21 19.24
C ASP A 270 -16.35 6.45 17.83
N TYR A 271 -15.79 5.40 17.21
CA TYR A 271 -15.17 5.46 15.89
C TYR A 271 -16.11 6.05 14.82
N ALA A 272 -17.41 5.74 14.89
CA ALA A 272 -18.40 6.21 13.92
C ALA A 272 -18.63 7.73 13.98
N LYS A 273 -18.22 8.38 15.08
CA LYS A 273 -18.31 9.84 15.28
C LYS A 273 -17.00 10.57 15.02
N VAL A 274 -15.89 9.85 14.86
CA VAL A 274 -14.60 10.46 14.53
C VAL A 274 -14.67 11.00 13.09
N PRO A 275 -14.26 12.25 12.83
CA PRO A 275 -14.24 12.79 11.47
C PRO A 275 -13.39 11.91 10.53
N ALA A 276 -13.93 11.56 9.37
CA ALA A 276 -13.22 10.73 8.40
C ALA A 276 -11.89 11.34 7.93
N GLU A 277 -11.83 12.66 7.82
CA GLU A 277 -10.59 13.41 7.56
C GLU A 277 -9.53 13.19 8.65
N GLN A 278 -9.93 13.13 9.93
CA GLN A 278 -9.02 12.82 11.03
C GLN A 278 -8.47 11.40 10.89
N ILE A 279 -9.34 10.42 10.60
CA ILE A 279 -8.93 9.02 10.44
C ILE A 279 -7.97 8.87 9.26
N LEU A 280 -8.26 9.52 8.12
CA LEU A 280 -7.45 9.46 6.91
C LEU A 280 -6.16 10.31 6.97
N SER A 281 -5.97 11.09 8.03
CA SER A 281 -4.82 11.99 8.16
C SER A 281 -3.49 11.23 8.29
N LYS A 282 -2.39 11.97 8.14
CA LYS A 282 -1.03 11.47 8.36
C LYS A 282 -0.87 10.76 9.71
N THR A 283 -1.52 11.26 10.75
CA THR A 283 -1.39 10.77 12.13
C THR A 283 -1.89 9.33 12.28
N PHE A 284 -2.95 8.95 11.58
CA PHE A 284 -3.58 7.64 11.76
C PHE A 284 -3.36 6.72 10.56
N SER A 285 -3.50 7.25 9.34
CA SER A 285 -3.48 6.44 8.12
C SER A 285 -2.15 6.46 7.36
N SER A 286 -1.11 7.21 7.75
CA SER A 286 0.22 7.01 7.12
C SER A 286 0.88 5.74 7.64
N ALA A 287 1.87 5.19 6.91
CA ALA A 287 2.65 4.04 7.38
C ALA A 287 3.26 4.26 8.78
N MET A 288 3.78 5.46 9.05
CA MET A 288 4.34 5.81 10.36
C MET A 288 3.25 5.96 11.43
N GLY A 289 2.12 6.59 11.09
CA GLY A 289 0.98 6.77 11.99
C GLY A 289 0.37 5.44 12.41
N TYR A 290 0.06 4.59 11.44
CA TYR A 290 -0.45 3.25 11.69
C TYR A 290 0.55 2.39 12.48
N SER A 291 1.85 2.47 12.17
CA SER A 291 2.88 1.75 12.95
C SER A 291 2.92 2.20 14.41
N ALA A 292 2.65 3.47 14.72
CA ALA A 292 2.55 3.94 16.10
C ALA A 292 1.34 3.34 16.82
N ILE A 293 0.18 3.30 16.16
CA ILE A 293 -1.04 2.66 16.68
C ILE A 293 -0.79 1.18 16.94
N LYS A 294 -0.15 0.46 16.00
CA LYS A 294 0.18 -0.96 16.19
C LYS A 294 1.06 -1.25 17.39
N ARG A 295 2.02 -0.37 17.69
CA ARG A 295 2.85 -0.51 18.90
C ARG A 295 2.06 -0.28 20.19
N GLU A 296 1.03 0.56 20.15
CA GLU A 296 0.20 0.87 21.31
C GLU A 296 -0.81 -0.25 21.61
N ILE A 297 -1.47 -0.77 20.57
CA ILE A 297 -2.56 -1.74 20.74
C ILE A 297 -2.09 -3.20 20.69
N GLY A 298 -0.88 -3.46 20.17
CA GLY A 298 -0.36 -4.80 19.94
C GLY A 298 -1.01 -5.54 18.76
N GLN A 299 -0.90 -6.87 18.77
CA GLN A 299 -1.54 -7.73 17.78
C GLN A 299 -2.97 -8.08 18.24
N ILE A 300 -3.96 -7.73 17.41
CA ILE A 300 -5.37 -8.05 17.64
C ILE A 300 -5.80 -9.12 16.64
N ALA A 301 -6.38 -10.21 17.15
CA ALA A 301 -6.97 -11.27 16.33
C ALA A 301 -8.43 -10.92 15.99
N TRP A 302 -8.67 -10.44 14.76
CA TRP A 302 -10.01 -10.03 14.33
C TRP A 302 -10.91 -11.22 13.95
N PRO A 303 -12.20 -11.21 14.36
CA PRO A 303 -13.11 -12.36 14.22
C PRO A 303 -13.38 -12.91 12.81
N ALA A 304 -13.07 -12.17 11.73
CA ALA A 304 -13.05 -12.70 10.36
C ALA A 304 -12.42 -11.71 9.39
N LEU A 305 -11.11 -11.82 9.16
CA LEU A 305 -10.47 -11.17 8.01
C LEU A 305 -10.36 -12.19 6.87
N GLY A 306 -11.29 -12.12 5.91
CA GLY A 306 -11.06 -12.65 4.57
C GLY A 306 -10.01 -11.80 3.85
N GLY A 307 -9.27 -12.38 2.90
CA GLY A 307 -8.12 -11.76 2.22
C GLY A 307 -8.35 -10.29 1.85
N ALA A 308 -7.48 -9.42 2.39
CA ALA A 308 -7.43 -8.00 2.06
C ALA A 308 -6.90 -7.79 0.63
N GLY A 309 -7.27 -6.66 0.02
CA GLY A 309 -6.75 -6.26 -1.29
C GLY A 309 -5.21 -6.33 -1.33
N SER A 310 -4.68 -6.96 -2.37
CA SER A 310 -3.25 -7.13 -2.56
C SER A 310 -2.63 -5.81 -3.01
N CYS A 311 -1.39 -5.54 -2.57
CA CYS A 311 -0.59 -4.42 -3.06
C CYS A 311 -0.05 -4.63 -4.50
N GLY A 312 -0.33 -5.77 -5.12
CA GLY A 312 0.07 -6.08 -6.50
C GLY A 312 -1.07 -6.69 -7.31
N ALA A 313 -1.00 -6.45 -8.62
CA ALA A 313 -1.82 -7.07 -9.67
C ALA A 313 -0.96 -8.03 -10.51
#